data_AF-A0A933N191-F1
#
_entry.id   AF-A0A933N191-F1
#
_cell.length_a   1.000
_cell.length_b   1.000
_cell.length_c   1.000
_cell.angle_alpha   90.00
_cell.angle_beta   90.00
_cell.angle_gamma   90.00
#
_symmetry.space_group_name_H-M   'P 1'
#
loop_
_entity.id
_entity.type
_entity.pdbx_description
1 polymer ?
#
loop_
_entity_poly.entity_id
_entity_poly.type
_entity_poly.pdbx_seq_one_letter_code
_entity_poly.pdbx_strand_id
1 'polypeptide(L)'
;MSDQPLFVFPSSPNAAAIEWPGTPIGVSNTITRTKGRTAVHDKTIDRTPGKRDALVASVEKHMAAHPDERVYQHDVVIHGIRVRAQTNSAHLFDFWVTNWFGVDEWLEITGQTPSADPQVMVYAFGGVESEPEAAYYSRATNTVIFFNTSYYGQLKSWVLGAVGRVLAEVYGIHSVHGACVEKNARGILYIAPTGTGKSTSSYGLMDYPNTRFHSDDWVYIRYTVATRDGRRIAPVTIHDGAAEIHGYHCFRWLETNASRKDARINALTLDNTPLDLTVGELDFSKPREAYAYTSEKVFYLRSNIVENFPLAACELLHSTFENVPDLTPPFREQFARLMRTSADAALAADAQAGCGFLAEQPRAMVEEQMGRLAAFDNARAMLRIENVFAAARCYVNPLEPVKVRTVFLLKRNFGQDDVLESLDQAQFLTRLMIGLTPDGKKETAYNAYRAVDDAEERAFINALEQESESRRVPLYDLYRASRNIPETLYEEFELFRVLHSATRDYHLNTILTKDPRNTTKAEAVRETMELIAQTADREPRDVSLTIQDYRGLIA
;
A
#
# COMPACT_ATOMS: atom_id res chain seq x y z
N MET A 1 16.63 -34.93 -7.87
CA MET A 1 16.91 -33.73 -7.04
C MET A 1 16.36 -34.06 -5.67
N SER A 2 17.15 -33.89 -4.60
CA SER A 2 16.72 -34.29 -3.26
C SER A 2 15.50 -33.50 -2.80
N ASP A 3 14.50 -34.15 -2.22
CA ASP A 3 13.34 -33.56 -1.53
C ASP A 3 13.70 -32.75 -0.26
N GLN A 4 14.96 -32.34 -0.12
CA GLN A 4 15.40 -31.55 1.02
C GLN A 4 14.94 -30.09 0.85
N PRO A 5 14.40 -29.47 1.92
CA PRO A 5 13.97 -28.08 1.86
C PRO A 5 15.15 -27.16 1.57
N LEU A 6 14.91 -26.09 0.81
CA LEU A 6 15.92 -25.08 0.47
C LEU A 6 16.26 -24.16 1.66
N PHE A 7 15.34 -23.99 2.59
CA PHE A 7 15.55 -23.21 3.79
C PHE A 7 14.71 -23.79 4.92
N VAL A 8 15.06 -23.48 6.16
CA VAL A 8 14.35 -23.92 7.35
C VAL A 8 14.12 -22.74 8.29
N PHE A 9 13.08 -22.83 9.11
CA PHE A 9 12.86 -21.90 10.21
C PHE A 9 13.23 -22.58 11.52
N PRO A 10 13.75 -21.85 12.51
CA PRO A 10 13.87 -22.36 13.88
C PRO A 10 12.56 -22.97 14.36
N SER A 11 12.65 -24.12 15.02
CA SER A 11 11.48 -24.85 15.52
C SER A 11 10.74 -24.06 16.59
N SER A 12 9.41 -24.16 16.57
CA SER A 12 8.58 -23.57 17.62
C SER A 12 8.92 -24.14 19.00
N PRO A 13 8.99 -23.33 20.06
CA PRO A 13 9.27 -23.82 21.41
C PRO A 13 8.14 -24.70 21.97
N ASN A 14 6.91 -24.53 21.49
CA ASN A 14 5.76 -25.40 21.79
C ASN A 14 4.63 -25.20 20.76
N ALA A 15 3.58 -26.03 20.81
CA ALA A 15 2.45 -25.96 19.88
C ALA A 15 1.57 -24.71 20.04
N ALA A 16 1.58 -24.07 21.22
CA ALA A 16 0.76 -22.90 21.55
C ALA A 16 1.46 -21.56 21.25
N ALA A 17 2.77 -21.54 20.97
CA ALA A 17 3.50 -20.33 20.60
C ALA A 17 3.05 -19.80 19.24
N ILE A 18 2.68 -18.51 19.19
CA ILE A 18 2.30 -17.82 17.95
C ILE A 18 3.50 -17.13 17.29
N GLU A 19 4.54 -16.88 18.07
CA GLU A 19 5.82 -16.31 17.66
C GLU A 19 6.97 -16.83 18.53
N TRP A 20 8.20 -16.77 18.01
CA TRP A 20 9.42 -17.08 18.74
C TRP A 20 10.65 -16.44 18.07
N PRO A 21 11.80 -16.33 18.78
CA PRO A 21 13.03 -15.81 18.19
C PRO A 21 13.53 -16.68 17.03
N GLY A 22 13.91 -16.03 15.94
CA GLY A 22 14.63 -16.62 14.82
C GLY A 22 16.15 -16.61 15.02
N THR A 23 16.87 -17.22 14.09
CA THR A 23 18.33 -17.16 14.06
C THR A 23 18.79 -15.71 13.85
N PRO A 24 19.79 -15.21 14.61
CA PRO A 24 20.17 -13.80 14.59
C PRO A 24 20.45 -13.24 13.20
N ILE A 25 19.86 -12.10 12.90
CA ILE A 25 20.10 -11.21 11.75
C ILE A 25 19.44 -9.88 12.05
N GLY A 26 20.04 -8.76 11.62
CA GLY A 26 19.52 -7.45 11.96
C GLY A 26 19.59 -7.13 13.45
N VAL A 27 18.66 -6.28 13.90
CA VAL A 27 18.41 -5.99 15.31
C VAL A 27 17.68 -7.16 15.97
N SER A 28 16.71 -7.75 15.27
CA SER A 28 15.96 -8.92 15.72
C SER A 28 15.38 -9.65 14.52
N ASN A 29 15.00 -10.92 14.71
CA ASN A 29 14.26 -11.70 13.73
C ASN A 29 13.21 -12.51 14.47
N THR A 30 11.93 -12.22 14.27
CA THR A 30 10.82 -12.97 14.87
C THR A 30 10.28 -13.97 13.85
N ILE A 31 10.16 -15.23 14.23
CA ILE A 31 9.45 -16.24 13.45
C ILE A 31 8.01 -16.30 13.95
N THR A 32 7.05 -16.06 13.07
CA THR A 32 5.63 -16.22 13.38
C THR A 32 5.22 -17.67 13.11
N ARG A 33 4.21 -18.21 13.79
CA ARG A 33 3.69 -19.56 13.53
C ARG A 33 3.21 -19.70 12.09
N THR A 34 2.33 -18.78 11.70
CA THR A 34 1.80 -18.66 10.35
C THR A 34 2.53 -17.52 9.65
N LYS A 35 3.26 -17.85 8.58
CA LYS A 35 4.18 -16.94 7.87
C LYS A 35 3.43 -16.09 6.84
N GLY A 36 2.15 -15.84 7.07
CA GLY A 36 1.20 -15.32 6.10
C GLY A 36 -0.17 -15.12 6.71
N ARG A 37 -1.19 -14.98 5.87
CA ARG A 37 -2.55 -14.74 6.34
C ARG A 37 -3.15 -15.98 7.00
N THR A 38 -4.00 -15.75 8.01
CA THR A 38 -4.79 -16.81 8.65
C THR A 38 -5.72 -17.48 7.65
N ALA A 39 -5.87 -18.80 7.79
CA ALA A 39 -6.82 -19.57 6.98
C ALA A 39 -8.27 -19.18 7.30
N VAL A 40 -8.57 -18.92 8.58
CA VAL A 40 -9.88 -18.43 9.02
C VAL A 40 -9.86 -16.91 9.05
N HIS A 41 -10.80 -16.29 8.34
CA HIS A 41 -11.00 -14.86 8.38
C HIS A 41 -12.43 -14.47 7.98
N ASP A 42 -12.97 -13.41 8.59
CA ASP A 42 -14.30 -12.87 8.26
C ASP A 42 -14.33 -11.35 8.42
N LYS A 43 -14.54 -10.63 7.30
CA LYS A 43 -14.60 -9.16 7.26
C LYS A 43 -16.04 -8.63 7.32
N THR A 44 -17.00 -9.52 7.55
CA THR A 44 -18.44 -9.27 7.47
C THR A 44 -19.18 -9.70 8.73
N ILE A 45 -18.48 -9.72 9.87
CA ILE A 45 -19.04 -10.23 11.15
C ILE A 45 -20.30 -9.48 11.58
N ASP A 46 -20.51 -8.26 11.09
CA ASP A 46 -21.71 -7.45 11.32
C ASP A 46 -22.99 -8.09 10.75
N ARG A 47 -22.89 -9.03 9.81
CA ARG A 47 -24.04 -9.83 9.32
C ARG A 47 -24.60 -10.77 10.39
N THR A 48 -23.81 -11.06 11.43
CA THR A 48 -24.21 -11.88 12.58
C THR A 48 -24.38 -10.96 13.80
N PRO A 49 -25.63 -10.66 14.22
CA PRO A 49 -25.87 -9.80 15.37
C PRO A 49 -25.10 -10.23 16.61
N GLY A 50 -24.41 -9.29 17.26
CA GLY A 50 -23.63 -9.53 18.50
C GLY A 50 -22.31 -10.30 18.31
N LYS A 51 -21.94 -10.73 17.09
CA LYS A 51 -20.71 -11.50 16.87
C LYS A 51 -19.45 -10.73 17.26
N ARG A 52 -19.40 -9.43 16.95
CA ARG A 52 -18.30 -8.54 17.34
C ARG A 52 -18.12 -8.51 18.86
N ASP A 53 -19.20 -8.32 19.61
CA ASP A 53 -19.12 -8.24 21.08
C ASP A 53 -18.73 -9.59 21.69
N ALA A 54 -19.20 -10.70 21.12
CA ALA A 54 -18.79 -12.04 21.55
C ALA A 54 -17.28 -12.27 21.34
N LEU A 55 -16.71 -11.81 20.22
CA LEU A 55 -15.27 -11.91 19.95
C LEU A 55 -14.47 -11.02 20.92
N VAL A 56 -14.90 -9.78 21.18
CA VAL A 56 -14.26 -8.92 22.18
C VAL A 56 -14.33 -9.54 23.58
N ALA A 57 -15.46 -10.15 23.95
CA ALA A 57 -15.61 -10.85 25.22
C ALA A 57 -14.65 -12.04 25.35
N SER A 58 -14.27 -12.71 24.26
CA SER A 58 -13.20 -13.73 24.29
C SER A 58 -11.85 -13.15 24.68
N VAL A 59 -11.52 -11.93 24.22
CA VAL A 59 -10.30 -11.19 24.64
C VAL A 59 -10.38 -10.81 26.11
N GLU A 60 -11.50 -10.23 26.55
CA GLU A 60 -11.69 -9.81 27.94
C GLU A 60 -11.60 -11.00 28.91
N LYS A 61 -12.21 -12.13 28.54
CA LYS A 61 -12.13 -13.37 29.31
C LYS A 61 -10.70 -13.90 29.38
N HIS A 62 -9.95 -13.84 28.28
CA HIS A 62 -8.54 -14.23 28.25
C HIS A 62 -7.70 -13.38 29.21
N MET A 63 -7.83 -12.05 29.13
CA MET A 63 -7.15 -11.11 30.02
C MET A 63 -7.50 -11.33 31.49
N ALA A 64 -8.77 -11.60 31.80
CA ALA A 64 -9.21 -11.89 33.16
C ALA A 64 -8.65 -13.22 33.69
N ALA A 65 -8.48 -14.23 32.82
CA ALA A 65 -7.89 -15.51 33.17
C ALA A 65 -6.35 -15.44 33.33
N HIS A 66 -5.70 -14.46 32.71
CA HIS A 66 -4.25 -14.28 32.71
C HIS A 66 -3.84 -12.88 33.19
N PRO A 67 -4.14 -12.50 34.45
CA PRO A 67 -3.92 -11.14 34.95
C PRO A 67 -2.43 -10.72 35.00
N ASP A 68 -1.52 -11.69 35.05
CA ASP A 68 -0.07 -11.45 35.05
C ASP A 68 0.54 -11.38 33.64
N GLU A 69 -0.24 -11.67 32.59
CA GLU A 69 0.23 -11.56 31.22
C GLU A 69 0.37 -10.08 30.82
N ARG A 70 1.51 -9.75 30.20
CA ARG A 70 1.76 -8.39 29.74
C ARG A 70 0.86 -8.08 28.54
N VAL A 71 -0.01 -7.09 28.71
CA VAL A 71 -0.79 -6.49 27.62
C VAL A 71 -0.24 -5.12 27.28
N TYR A 72 0.08 -4.91 26.01
CA TYR A 72 0.46 -3.64 25.44
C TYR A 72 -0.81 -2.94 24.94
N GLN A 73 -1.02 -1.69 25.35
CA GLN A 73 -2.03 -0.80 24.77
C GLN A 73 -1.34 0.45 24.25
N HIS A 74 -1.56 0.78 22.97
CA HIS A 74 -0.93 1.94 22.37
C HIS A 74 -1.78 2.56 21.29
N ASP A 75 -1.71 3.89 21.19
CA ASP A 75 -2.41 4.67 20.18
C ASP A 75 -1.41 5.21 19.17
N VAL A 76 -1.72 5.02 17.89
CA VAL A 76 -0.98 5.63 16.78
C VAL A 76 -1.93 6.47 15.93
N VAL A 77 -1.35 7.31 15.08
CA VAL A 77 -2.08 8.14 14.12
C VAL A 77 -1.71 7.70 12.71
N ILE A 78 -2.73 7.38 11.93
CA ILE A 78 -2.62 7.06 10.51
C ILE A 78 -3.43 8.10 9.74
N HIS A 79 -2.73 9.07 9.13
CA HIS A 79 -3.33 10.19 8.39
C HIS A 79 -4.45 10.92 9.15
N GLY A 80 -4.18 11.29 10.41
CA GLY A 80 -5.12 11.97 11.30
C GLY A 80 -6.14 11.06 12.00
N ILE A 81 -6.23 9.79 11.61
CA ILE A 81 -7.11 8.80 12.26
C ILE A 81 -6.39 8.16 13.44
N ARG A 82 -6.95 8.30 14.64
CA ARG A 82 -6.42 7.65 15.84
C ARG A 82 -6.85 6.19 15.88
N VAL A 83 -5.86 5.30 15.97
CA VAL A 83 -6.06 3.85 16.10
C VAL A 83 -5.53 3.38 17.44
N ARG A 84 -6.35 2.68 18.22
CA ARG A 84 -5.94 2.04 19.48
C ARG A 84 -5.75 0.55 19.27
N ALA A 85 -4.58 0.04 19.59
CA ALA A 85 -4.28 -1.39 19.57
C ALA A 85 -4.04 -1.94 20.98
N GLN A 86 -4.56 -3.14 21.24
CA GLN A 86 -4.27 -3.96 22.40
C GLN A 86 -3.73 -5.33 21.96
N THR A 87 -2.61 -5.75 22.53
CA THR A 87 -1.98 -7.05 22.21
C THR A 87 -1.14 -7.60 23.35
N ASN A 88 -1.01 -8.92 23.45
CA ASN A 88 -0.01 -9.59 24.29
C ASN A 88 1.25 -10.02 23.51
N SER A 89 1.33 -9.74 22.20
CA SER A 89 2.51 -10.01 21.38
C SER A 89 3.48 -8.84 21.45
N ALA A 90 4.71 -9.12 21.91
CA ALA A 90 5.77 -8.14 21.92
C ALA A 90 6.23 -7.78 20.49
N HIS A 91 6.22 -8.77 19.58
CA HIS A 91 6.54 -8.56 18.16
C HIS A 91 5.56 -7.62 17.47
N LEU A 92 4.25 -7.86 17.61
CA LEU A 92 3.24 -6.99 17.02
C LEU A 92 3.31 -5.59 17.59
N PHE A 93 3.52 -5.45 18.90
CA PHE A 93 3.70 -4.14 19.53
C PHE A 93 4.91 -3.38 18.97
N ASP A 94 6.08 -4.02 18.90
CA ASP A 94 7.31 -3.42 18.38
C ASP A 94 7.15 -2.95 16.93
N PHE A 95 6.58 -3.81 16.08
CA PHE A 95 6.33 -3.48 14.67
C PHE A 95 5.30 -2.35 14.53
N TRP A 96 4.26 -2.35 15.36
CA TRP A 96 3.18 -1.35 15.34
C TRP A 96 3.68 0.05 15.69
N VAL A 97 4.39 0.21 16.81
CA VAL A 97 4.90 1.53 17.24
C VAL A 97 6.07 2.02 16.39
N THR A 98 6.75 1.11 15.70
CA THR A 98 7.80 1.46 14.73
C THR A 98 7.20 1.98 13.42
N ASN A 99 6.14 1.34 12.92
CA ASN A 99 5.59 1.63 11.59
C ASN A 99 4.86 2.99 11.52
N TRP A 100 4.15 3.37 12.58
CA TRP A 100 3.23 4.50 12.59
C TRP A 100 3.68 5.63 13.51
N PHE A 101 3.06 6.80 13.34
CA PHE A 101 3.31 7.96 14.19
C PHE A 101 2.61 7.80 15.54
N GLY A 102 3.32 8.05 16.63
CA GLY A 102 2.70 8.23 17.95
C GLY A 102 1.82 9.49 18.00
N VAL A 103 0.94 9.60 19.00
CA VAL A 103 0.08 10.79 19.17
C VAL A 103 0.90 12.07 19.38
N ASP A 104 1.91 12.02 20.25
CA ASP A 104 2.78 13.17 20.53
C ASP A 104 3.68 13.51 19.33
N GLU A 105 4.21 12.48 18.67
CA GLU A 105 5.01 12.63 17.45
C GLU A 105 4.20 13.27 16.32
N TRP A 106 2.96 12.84 16.13
CA TRP A 106 2.06 13.44 15.16
C TRP A 106 1.83 14.92 15.45
N LEU A 107 1.57 15.28 16.71
CA LEU A 107 1.39 16.67 17.12
C LEU A 107 2.65 17.51 16.87
N GLU A 108 3.83 16.99 17.19
CA GLU A 108 5.11 17.67 16.99
C GLU A 108 5.37 17.95 15.50
N ILE A 109 5.16 16.96 14.63
CA ILE A 109 5.46 17.09 13.20
C ILE A 109 4.41 17.93 12.47
N THR A 110 3.13 17.76 12.82
CA THR A 110 2.01 18.34 12.05
C THR A 110 1.41 19.59 12.67
N GLY A 111 1.67 19.85 13.96
CA GLY A 111 0.99 20.87 14.75
C GLY A 111 -0.48 20.55 15.06
N GLN A 112 -0.95 19.34 14.75
CA GLN A 112 -2.37 18.98 14.86
C GLN A 112 -2.61 17.92 15.92
N THR A 113 -3.67 18.11 16.71
CA THR A 113 -4.10 17.12 17.68
C THR A 113 -5.10 16.17 17.01
N PRO A 114 -4.82 14.86 16.95
CA PRO A 114 -5.80 13.88 16.44
C PRO A 114 -6.98 13.78 17.41
N SER A 115 -8.05 13.09 17.01
CA SER A 115 -9.21 12.81 17.88
C SER A 115 -8.77 12.25 19.25
N ALA A 116 -9.44 12.68 20.32
CA ALA A 116 -9.21 12.12 21.65
C ALA A 116 -9.65 10.66 21.71
N ASP A 117 -10.80 10.35 21.10
CA ASP A 117 -11.33 9.00 21.02
C ASP A 117 -10.76 8.26 19.81
N PRO A 118 -10.34 6.99 19.97
CA PRO A 118 -9.91 6.17 18.85
C PRO A 118 -11.07 5.92 17.91
N GLN A 119 -10.82 6.11 16.61
CA GLN A 119 -11.81 5.88 15.56
C GLN A 119 -11.75 4.44 15.03
N VAL A 120 -10.64 3.73 15.29
CA VAL A 120 -10.42 2.32 14.96
C VAL A 120 -9.88 1.61 16.20
N MET A 121 -10.42 0.44 16.50
CA MET A 121 -9.99 -0.43 17.60
C MET A 121 -9.36 -1.70 17.06
N VAL A 122 -8.24 -2.12 17.64
CA VAL A 122 -7.53 -3.35 17.26
C VAL A 122 -7.29 -4.20 18.51
N TYR A 123 -7.70 -5.46 18.46
CA TYR A 123 -7.37 -6.47 19.47
C TYR A 123 -6.58 -7.59 18.79
N ALA A 124 -5.37 -7.89 19.22
CA ALA A 124 -4.56 -8.95 18.65
C ALA A 124 -3.94 -9.82 19.74
N PHE A 125 -4.55 -10.95 20.05
CA PHE A 125 -4.18 -11.77 21.21
C PHE A 125 -3.79 -13.19 20.82
N GLY A 126 -2.63 -13.63 21.31
CA GLY A 126 -2.20 -15.03 21.31
C GLY A 126 -2.67 -15.78 22.56
N GLY A 127 -2.73 -17.10 22.47
CA GLY A 127 -3.08 -17.98 23.60
C GLY A 127 -4.56 -18.01 23.96
N VAL A 128 -5.45 -17.45 23.15
CA VAL A 128 -6.90 -17.43 23.41
C VAL A 128 -7.48 -18.79 23.05
N GLU A 129 -7.63 -19.69 24.03
CA GLU A 129 -8.03 -21.09 23.80
C GLU A 129 -9.41 -21.26 23.18
N SER A 130 -10.33 -20.31 23.41
CA SER A 130 -11.71 -20.38 22.91
C SER A 130 -11.84 -20.02 21.43
N GLU A 131 -10.77 -19.51 20.80
CA GLU A 131 -10.81 -19.00 19.43
C GLU A 131 -9.75 -19.70 18.57
N PRO A 132 -10.06 -20.01 17.29
CA PRO A 132 -9.04 -20.51 16.37
C PRO A 132 -8.04 -19.41 16.00
N GLU A 133 -6.97 -19.80 15.30
CA GLU A 133 -6.14 -18.80 14.60
C GLU A 133 -6.95 -18.12 13.50
N ALA A 134 -7.31 -16.85 13.71
CA ALA A 134 -8.29 -16.15 12.88
C ALA A 134 -8.14 -14.62 12.89
N ALA A 135 -8.76 -13.98 11.90
CA ALA A 135 -8.86 -12.53 11.77
C ALA A 135 -10.31 -12.09 11.49
N TYR A 136 -10.80 -11.07 12.19
CA TYR A 136 -12.16 -10.58 12.12
C TYR A 136 -12.22 -9.06 11.99
N TYR A 137 -13.20 -8.55 11.25
CA TYR A 137 -13.43 -7.12 11.11
C TYR A 137 -14.92 -6.77 11.16
N SER A 138 -15.25 -5.82 12.03
CA SER A 138 -16.54 -5.13 12.07
C SER A 138 -16.39 -3.77 11.41
N ARG A 139 -17.06 -3.59 10.26
CA ARG A 139 -17.19 -2.31 9.56
C ARG A 139 -18.03 -1.34 10.38
N ALA A 140 -19.11 -1.82 11.00
CA ALA A 140 -20.05 -1.00 11.77
C ALA A 140 -19.37 -0.27 12.94
N THR A 141 -18.32 -0.84 13.52
CA THR A 141 -17.64 -0.29 14.70
C THR A 141 -16.13 -0.07 14.52
N ASN A 142 -15.60 -0.20 13.30
CA ASN A 142 -14.15 -0.14 13.01
C ASN A 142 -13.29 -1.00 13.93
N THR A 143 -13.76 -2.20 14.24
CA THR A 143 -13.06 -3.08 15.18
C THR A 143 -12.39 -4.23 14.42
N VAL A 144 -11.08 -4.31 14.53
CA VAL A 144 -10.24 -5.38 13.96
C VAL A 144 -9.81 -6.31 15.09
N ILE A 145 -9.98 -7.63 14.91
CA ILE A 145 -9.70 -8.63 15.96
C ILE A 145 -8.86 -9.76 15.36
N PHE A 146 -7.73 -10.09 15.98
CA PHE A 146 -6.86 -11.20 15.64
C PHE A 146 -6.73 -12.14 16.83
N PHE A 147 -6.89 -13.44 16.56
CA PHE A 147 -6.63 -14.49 17.52
C PHE A 147 -5.52 -15.40 17.04
N ASN A 148 -4.62 -15.73 17.96
CA ASN A 148 -3.62 -16.78 17.84
C ASN A 148 -2.68 -16.64 16.63
N THR A 149 -2.50 -15.42 16.11
CA THR A 149 -1.57 -15.08 15.03
C THR A 149 -0.82 -13.80 15.37
N SER A 150 0.42 -13.70 14.91
CA SER A 150 1.26 -12.50 15.03
C SER A 150 1.90 -12.08 13.71
N TYR A 151 1.34 -12.53 12.58
CA TYR A 151 1.80 -12.06 11.27
C TYR A 151 1.43 -10.59 11.05
N TYR A 152 2.43 -9.69 11.14
CA TYR A 152 2.21 -8.25 11.13
C TYR A 152 1.58 -7.75 9.82
N GLY A 153 1.93 -8.39 8.69
CA GLY A 153 1.41 -7.99 7.38
C GLY A 153 -0.11 -8.06 7.26
N GLN A 154 -0.77 -9.01 7.93
CA GLN A 154 -2.24 -9.08 7.94
C GLN A 154 -2.84 -8.01 8.87
N LEU A 155 -2.23 -7.79 10.05
CA LEU A 155 -2.64 -6.71 10.96
C LEU A 155 -2.57 -5.35 10.26
N LYS A 156 -1.40 -4.99 9.70
CA LYS A 156 -1.17 -3.76 8.95
C LYS A 156 -2.24 -3.55 7.88
N SER A 157 -2.45 -4.54 7.00
CA SER A 157 -3.38 -4.40 5.88
C SER A 157 -4.84 -4.22 6.31
N TRP A 158 -5.30 -4.93 7.35
CA TRP A 158 -6.67 -4.82 7.83
C TRP A 158 -6.93 -3.49 8.52
N VAL A 159 -5.96 -3.00 9.29
CA VAL A 159 -6.06 -1.70 9.94
C VAL A 159 -6.02 -0.57 8.92
N LEU A 160 -5.14 -0.63 7.92
CA LEU A 160 -5.14 0.30 6.78
C LEU A 160 -6.48 0.30 6.04
N GLY A 161 -7.13 -0.86 5.89
CA GLY A 161 -8.48 -0.98 5.35
C GLY A 161 -9.54 -0.26 6.19
N ALA A 162 -9.53 -0.47 7.51
CA ALA A 162 -10.45 0.19 8.45
C ALA A 162 -10.26 1.72 8.48
N VAL A 163 -9.01 2.18 8.52
CA VAL A 163 -8.65 3.61 8.42
C VAL A 163 -9.10 4.16 7.07
N GLY A 164 -8.81 3.47 5.97
CA GLY A 164 -9.19 3.89 4.62
C GLY A 164 -10.69 4.08 4.45
N ARG A 165 -11.51 3.25 5.11
CA ARG A 165 -12.97 3.42 5.16
C ARG A 165 -13.38 4.72 5.87
N VAL A 166 -12.84 4.98 7.07
CA VAL A 166 -13.11 6.23 7.81
C VAL A 166 -12.70 7.44 6.95
N LEU A 167 -11.51 7.38 6.35
CA LEU A 167 -10.99 8.40 5.45
C LEU A 167 -11.91 8.67 4.25
N ALA A 168 -12.44 7.64 3.61
CA ALA A 168 -13.31 7.79 2.45
C ALA A 168 -14.71 8.32 2.83
N GLU A 169 -15.40 7.68 3.77
CA GLU A 169 -16.78 8.01 4.13
C GLU A 169 -16.92 9.34 4.87
N VAL A 170 -15.96 9.66 5.73
CA VAL A 170 -16.04 10.88 6.56
C VAL A 170 -15.33 12.04 5.89
N TYR A 171 -14.16 11.80 5.29
CA TYR A 171 -13.27 12.87 4.82
C TYR A 171 -13.11 12.95 3.29
N GLY A 172 -13.64 11.98 2.54
CA GLY A 172 -13.47 11.94 1.07
C GLY A 172 -12.03 11.71 0.64
N ILE A 173 -11.21 11.15 1.53
CA ILE A 173 -9.79 10.87 1.30
C ILE A 173 -9.67 9.43 0.79
N HIS A 174 -9.04 9.29 -0.38
CA HIS A 174 -8.91 8.02 -1.06
C HIS A 174 -7.68 7.25 -0.57
N SER A 175 -7.90 6.01 -0.17
CA SER A 175 -6.87 5.09 0.33
C SER A 175 -6.47 4.11 -0.77
N VAL A 176 -5.33 4.33 -1.41
CA VAL A 176 -4.89 3.55 -2.57
C VAL A 176 -3.76 2.58 -2.20
N HIS A 177 -3.94 1.29 -2.53
CA HIS A 177 -2.84 0.33 -2.54
C HIS A 177 -1.95 0.57 -3.76
N GLY A 178 -0.93 1.41 -3.58
CA GLY A 178 -0.10 1.92 -4.67
C GLY A 178 1.21 2.50 -4.14
N ALA A 179 2.14 2.75 -5.06
CA ALA A 179 3.40 3.44 -4.75
C ALA A 179 3.35 4.86 -5.29
N CYS A 180 4.01 5.81 -4.61
CA CYS A 180 4.16 7.17 -5.11
C CYS A 180 5.62 7.62 -5.03
N VAL A 181 6.06 8.32 -6.08
CA VAL A 181 7.38 8.97 -6.16
C VAL A 181 7.20 10.34 -6.77
N GLU A 182 7.89 11.33 -6.24
CA GLU A 182 7.98 12.64 -6.87
C GLU A 182 9.13 12.66 -7.88
N LYS A 183 8.88 13.25 -9.05
CA LYS A 183 9.91 13.68 -9.99
C LYS A 183 9.62 15.11 -10.45
N ASN A 184 10.61 16.01 -10.35
CA ASN A 184 10.48 17.40 -10.77
C ASN A 184 9.24 18.10 -10.16
N ALA A 185 9.00 17.92 -8.85
CA ALA A 185 7.81 18.44 -8.14
C ALA A 185 6.46 17.91 -8.66
N ARG A 186 6.46 16.75 -9.34
CA ARG A 186 5.26 16.07 -9.83
C ARG A 186 5.19 14.66 -9.25
N GLY A 187 4.07 14.34 -8.61
CA GLY A 187 3.80 13.01 -8.09
C GLY A 187 3.42 12.03 -9.20
N ILE A 188 4.05 10.86 -9.17
CA ILE A 188 3.78 9.72 -10.03
C ILE A 188 3.22 8.61 -9.14
N LEU A 189 2.01 8.16 -9.42
CA LEU A 189 1.33 7.09 -8.69
C LEU A 189 1.37 5.80 -9.52
N TYR A 190 1.71 4.69 -8.89
CA TYR A 190 1.70 3.36 -9.49
C TYR A 190 0.63 2.49 -8.82
N ILE A 191 -0.27 1.92 -9.61
CA ILE A 191 -1.26 0.94 -9.16
C ILE A 191 -1.03 -0.33 -9.97
N ALA A 192 -0.96 -1.47 -9.29
CA ALA A 192 -0.32 -2.65 -9.85
C ALA A 192 -0.78 -3.92 -9.16
N PRO A 193 -1.19 -4.96 -9.91
CA PRO A 193 -1.29 -6.31 -9.39
C PRO A 193 0.06 -6.81 -8.87
N THR A 194 0.04 -7.88 -8.06
CA THR A 194 1.26 -8.46 -7.53
C THR A 194 2.21 -8.91 -8.64
N GLY A 195 3.51 -8.59 -8.53
CA GLY A 195 4.55 -9.07 -9.45
C GLY A 195 4.71 -8.31 -10.76
N THR A 196 3.95 -7.23 -10.99
CA THR A 196 4.01 -6.42 -12.23
C THR A 196 5.04 -5.28 -12.18
N GLY A 197 5.83 -5.17 -11.11
CA GLY A 197 6.98 -4.26 -11.05
C GLY A 197 6.81 -2.96 -10.26
N LYS A 198 5.75 -2.81 -9.45
CA LYS A 198 5.50 -1.61 -8.61
C LYS A 198 6.74 -1.13 -7.85
N SER A 199 7.35 -2.00 -7.04
CA SER A 199 8.55 -1.66 -6.28
C SER A 199 9.75 -1.38 -7.20
N THR A 200 9.97 -2.19 -8.24
CA THR A 200 11.05 -1.92 -9.21
C THR A 200 10.92 -0.53 -9.83
N SER A 201 9.70 -0.10 -10.17
CA SER A 201 9.42 1.24 -10.70
C SER A 201 9.60 2.36 -9.68
N SER A 202 9.11 2.19 -8.44
CA SER A 202 9.21 3.23 -7.43
C SER A 202 10.66 3.47 -6.97
N TYR A 203 11.40 2.39 -6.68
CA TYR A 203 12.79 2.51 -6.25
C TYR A 203 13.73 2.83 -7.42
N GLY A 204 13.50 2.26 -8.61
CA GLY A 204 14.34 2.54 -9.78
C GLY A 204 14.26 4.00 -10.26
N LEU A 205 13.11 4.67 -10.07
CA LEU A 205 13.00 6.09 -10.40
C LEU A 205 13.86 6.97 -9.49
N MET A 206 14.23 6.51 -8.29
CA MET A 206 15.09 7.26 -7.36
C MET A 206 16.54 7.40 -7.86
N ASP A 207 16.94 6.72 -8.93
CA ASP A 207 18.24 6.95 -9.58
C ASP A 207 18.25 8.23 -10.45
N TYR A 208 17.07 8.82 -10.73
CA TYR A 208 16.95 10.03 -11.52
C TYR A 208 17.08 11.30 -10.65
N PRO A 209 17.61 12.41 -11.22
CA PRO A 209 17.70 13.68 -10.50
C PRO A 209 16.33 14.25 -10.17
N ASN A 210 16.28 15.11 -9.15
CA ASN A 210 15.07 15.80 -8.68
C ASN A 210 13.92 14.84 -8.34
N THR A 211 14.24 13.72 -7.70
CA THR A 211 13.26 12.75 -7.22
C THR A 211 13.24 12.66 -5.71
N ARG A 212 12.04 12.44 -5.17
CA ARG A 212 11.79 12.22 -3.75
C ARG A 212 10.91 10.97 -3.56
N PHE A 213 11.33 10.09 -2.67
CA PHE A 213 10.58 8.89 -2.32
C PHE A 213 9.41 9.27 -1.41
N HIS A 214 8.20 8.82 -1.77
CA HIS A 214 6.99 9.14 -1.03
C HIS A 214 6.41 7.89 -0.36
N SER A 215 6.06 6.85 -1.11
CA SER A 215 5.54 5.59 -0.55
C SER A 215 5.70 4.44 -1.54
N ASP A 216 5.78 3.19 -1.09
CA ASP A 216 5.90 2.03 -1.98
C ASP A 216 4.75 1.03 -1.96
N ASP A 217 3.87 1.10 -0.97
CA ASP A 217 2.75 0.17 -0.85
C ASP A 217 1.40 0.83 -0.63
N TRP A 218 1.31 1.94 0.10
CA TRP A 218 0.04 2.59 0.42
C TRP A 218 0.14 4.12 0.33
N VAL A 219 -0.90 4.76 -0.21
CA VAL A 219 -0.94 6.22 -0.41
C VAL A 219 -2.32 6.76 -0.07
N TYR A 220 -2.37 7.91 0.61
CA TYR A 220 -3.61 8.65 0.82
C TYR A 220 -3.72 9.82 -0.13
N ILE A 221 -4.84 9.95 -0.85
CA ILE A 221 -5.05 10.99 -1.86
C ILE A 221 -6.20 11.88 -1.44
N ARG A 222 -5.95 13.19 -1.41
CA ARG A 222 -6.99 14.22 -1.27
C ARG A 222 -7.29 14.83 -2.63
N TYR A 223 -8.56 14.93 -2.96
CA TYR A 223 -9.01 15.64 -4.15
C TYR A 223 -9.46 17.04 -3.78
N THR A 224 -8.96 18.02 -4.52
CA THR A 224 -9.22 19.42 -4.24
C THR A 224 -9.97 20.12 -5.34
N VAL A 225 -10.80 21.07 -4.95
CA VAL A 225 -11.40 22.08 -5.83
C VAL A 225 -10.74 23.43 -5.56
N ALA A 226 -10.71 24.28 -6.58
CA ALA A 226 -10.25 25.65 -6.42
C ALA A 226 -11.35 26.49 -5.77
N THR A 227 -10.94 27.46 -4.97
CA THR A 227 -11.77 28.58 -4.52
C THR A 227 -11.46 29.80 -5.38
N ARG A 228 -12.39 30.76 -5.42
CA ARG A 228 -12.24 32.00 -6.20
C ARG A 228 -11.11 32.91 -5.70
N ASP A 229 -10.68 32.75 -4.46
CA ASP A 229 -9.52 33.46 -3.90
C ASP A 229 -8.18 32.76 -4.14
N GLY A 230 -8.19 31.63 -4.84
CA GLY A 230 -6.99 30.91 -5.28
C GLY A 230 -6.53 29.77 -4.36
N ARG A 231 -7.20 29.51 -3.23
CA ARG A 231 -6.90 28.36 -2.37
C ARG A 231 -7.37 27.03 -2.99
N ARG A 232 -6.73 25.94 -2.57
CA ARG A 232 -7.16 24.54 -2.83
C ARG A 232 -7.74 23.93 -1.56
N ILE A 233 -8.94 23.35 -1.69
CA ILE A 233 -9.66 22.75 -0.56
C ILE A 233 -10.22 21.38 -0.94
N ALA A 234 -10.22 20.44 0.00
CA ALA A 234 -10.86 19.14 -0.10
C ALA A 234 -12.19 19.16 0.67
N PRO A 235 -13.34 18.96 0.00
CA PRO A 235 -14.64 18.98 0.68
C PRO A 235 -14.77 17.75 1.60
N VAL A 236 -15.25 17.98 2.83
CA VAL A 236 -15.47 16.95 3.85
C VAL A 236 -16.98 16.73 4.06
N THR A 237 -17.72 17.81 4.33
CA THR A 237 -19.17 17.76 4.39
C THR A 237 -19.81 18.90 3.62
N ILE A 238 -21.01 18.67 3.10
CA ILE A 238 -21.85 19.68 2.45
C ILE A 238 -23.22 19.68 3.09
N HIS A 239 -23.69 20.86 3.47
CA HIS A 239 -25.03 21.10 4.01
C HIS A 239 -25.86 21.91 3.01
N ASP A 240 -26.96 21.31 2.53
CA ASP A 240 -27.92 21.94 1.63
C ASP A 240 -29.33 21.82 2.22
N GLY A 241 -29.75 22.83 2.98
CA GLY A 241 -30.97 22.78 3.78
C GLY A 241 -30.89 21.71 4.87
N ALA A 242 -31.77 20.71 4.79
CA ALA A 242 -31.78 19.56 5.72
C ALA A 242 -30.90 18.39 5.26
N ALA A 243 -30.38 18.44 4.03
CA ALA A 243 -29.52 17.38 3.51
C ALA A 243 -28.07 17.59 3.97
N GLU A 244 -27.44 16.51 4.40
CA GLU A 244 -26.03 16.46 4.76
C GLU A 244 -25.33 15.39 3.92
N ILE A 245 -24.27 15.78 3.23
CA ILE A 245 -23.49 14.93 2.34
C ILE A 245 -22.09 14.84 2.92
N HIS A 246 -21.56 13.63 3.03
CA HIS A 246 -20.30 13.34 3.72
C HIS A 246 -19.27 12.70 2.79
N GLY A 247 -18.01 12.99 3.07
CA GLY A 247 -16.83 12.37 2.48
C GLY A 247 -16.90 12.27 0.96
N TYR A 248 -16.68 11.06 0.43
CA TYR A 248 -16.57 10.84 -1.01
C TYR A 248 -17.85 11.22 -1.79
N HIS A 249 -19.02 11.22 -1.16
CA HIS A 249 -20.27 11.63 -1.82
C HIS A 249 -20.28 13.12 -2.19
N CYS A 250 -19.47 13.94 -1.52
CA CYS A 250 -19.35 15.37 -1.81
C CYS A 250 -18.94 15.63 -3.26
N PHE A 251 -18.09 14.79 -3.85
CA PHE A 251 -17.59 15.00 -5.21
C PHE A 251 -18.69 14.91 -6.26
N ARG A 252 -19.51 13.84 -6.22
CA ARG A 252 -20.66 13.68 -7.12
C ARG A 252 -21.71 14.75 -6.89
N TRP A 253 -21.94 15.13 -5.63
CA TRP A 253 -22.91 16.15 -5.29
C TRP A 253 -22.51 17.51 -5.89
N LEU A 254 -21.24 17.91 -5.76
CA LEU A 254 -20.72 19.17 -6.32
C LEU A 254 -20.82 19.21 -7.85
N GLU A 255 -20.58 18.08 -8.53
CA GLU A 255 -20.75 17.98 -9.99
C GLU A 255 -22.17 18.27 -10.46
N THR A 256 -23.15 17.78 -9.70
CA THR A 256 -24.57 17.81 -10.09
C THR A 256 -25.31 19.02 -9.53
N ASN A 257 -24.76 19.68 -8.51
CA ASN A 257 -25.41 20.77 -7.78
C ASN A 257 -24.55 22.05 -7.71
N ALA A 258 -23.61 22.26 -8.65
CA ALA A 258 -22.75 23.45 -8.69
C ALA A 258 -23.52 24.79 -8.75
N SER A 259 -24.81 24.78 -9.10
CA SER A 259 -25.72 25.94 -9.10
C SER A 259 -26.24 26.31 -7.70
N ARG A 260 -26.14 25.42 -6.70
CA ARG A 260 -26.61 25.63 -5.32
C ARG A 260 -25.62 26.47 -4.52
N LYS A 261 -25.50 27.75 -4.87
CA LYS A 261 -24.45 28.66 -4.36
C LYS A 261 -24.47 28.83 -2.83
N ASP A 262 -25.62 28.71 -2.19
CA ASP A 262 -25.78 28.94 -0.75
C ASP A 262 -25.51 27.69 0.10
N ALA A 263 -25.30 26.51 -0.50
CA ALA A 263 -24.96 25.30 0.24
C ALA A 263 -23.60 25.49 0.93
N ARG A 264 -23.56 25.16 2.23
CA ARG A 264 -22.35 25.29 3.05
C ARG A 264 -21.46 24.07 2.88
N ILE A 265 -20.17 24.28 2.91
CA ILE A 265 -19.13 23.25 2.79
C ILE A 265 -18.23 23.38 4.02
N ASN A 266 -18.01 22.28 4.71
CA ASN A 266 -16.86 22.13 5.60
C ASN A 266 -15.79 21.41 4.79
N ALA A 267 -14.60 22.00 4.73
CA ALA A 267 -13.50 21.52 3.92
C ALA A 267 -12.19 21.53 4.69
N LEU A 268 -11.18 20.87 4.13
CA LEU A 268 -9.81 20.88 4.61
C LEU A 268 -8.92 21.53 3.57
N THR A 269 -7.98 22.36 4.01
CA THR A 269 -6.85 22.78 3.19
C THR A 269 -5.83 21.64 3.04
N LEU A 270 -4.80 21.84 2.21
CA LEU A 270 -3.76 20.82 2.01
C LEU A 270 -2.99 20.49 3.30
N ASP A 271 -2.70 21.50 4.10
CA ASP A 271 -2.12 21.38 5.44
C ASP A 271 -3.15 20.94 6.50
N ASN A 272 -4.33 20.45 6.11
CA ASN A 272 -5.35 19.89 6.99
C ASN A 272 -5.99 20.89 7.97
N THR A 273 -6.00 22.18 7.62
CA THR A 273 -6.73 23.22 8.37
C THR A 273 -8.22 23.21 7.97
N PRO A 274 -9.16 23.14 8.93
CA PRO A 274 -10.59 23.24 8.64
C PRO A 274 -10.99 24.60 8.06
N LEU A 275 -11.92 24.60 7.12
CA LEU A 275 -12.50 25.80 6.52
C LEU A 275 -14.00 25.64 6.28
N ASP A 276 -14.76 26.65 6.69
CA ASP A 276 -16.16 26.85 6.32
C ASP A 276 -16.25 27.77 5.10
N LEU A 277 -17.01 27.35 4.09
CA LEU A 277 -17.29 28.15 2.89
C LEU A 277 -18.63 27.76 2.28
N THR A 278 -19.00 28.43 1.20
CA THR A 278 -20.18 28.11 0.38
C THR A 278 -19.77 27.59 -0.99
N VAL A 279 -20.66 26.86 -1.67
CA VAL A 279 -20.47 26.45 -3.07
C VAL A 279 -20.26 27.67 -3.99
N GLY A 280 -20.80 28.83 -3.62
CA GLY A 280 -20.61 30.08 -4.35
C GLY A 280 -19.18 30.59 -4.37
N GLU A 281 -18.37 30.19 -3.41
CA GLU A 281 -16.95 30.57 -3.30
C GLU A 281 -16.02 29.65 -4.10
N LEU A 282 -16.53 28.55 -4.64
CA LEU A 282 -15.76 27.64 -5.48
C LEU A 282 -15.58 28.16 -6.91
N ASP A 283 -14.43 27.84 -7.51
CA ASP A 283 -14.10 28.09 -8.91
C ASP A 283 -14.05 26.78 -9.69
N PHE A 284 -15.21 26.40 -10.25
CA PHE A 284 -15.35 25.21 -11.10
C PHE A 284 -14.73 25.36 -12.50
N SER A 285 -14.22 26.55 -12.86
CA SER A 285 -13.47 26.71 -14.13
C SER A 285 -12.06 26.12 -14.04
N LYS A 286 -11.54 25.93 -12.82
CA LYS A 286 -10.26 25.26 -12.59
C LYS A 286 -10.46 23.76 -12.48
N PRO A 287 -9.52 22.96 -13.01
CA PRO A 287 -9.57 21.52 -12.84
C PRO A 287 -9.41 21.16 -11.37
N ARG A 288 -9.94 19.98 -11.02
CA ARG A 288 -9.59 19.31 -9.76
C ARG A 288 -8.13 18.92 -9.76
N GLU A 289 -7.59 18.76 -8.57
CA GLU A 289 -6.22 18.30 -8.39
C GLU A 289 -6.17 17.22 -7.30
N ALA A 290 -5.32 16.22 -7.51
CA ALA A 290 -5.07 15.14 -6.56
C ALA A 290 -3.74 15.39 -5.84
N TYR A 291 -3.73 15.21 -4.52
CA TYR A 291 -2.54 15.36 -3.69
C TYR A 291 -2.35 14.13 -2.82
N ALA A 292 -1.18 13.51 -2.92
CA ALA A 292 -0.80 12.30 -2.19
C ALA A 292 -0.06 12.63 -0.89
N TYR A 293 -0.33 11.85 0.15
CA TYR A 293 0.22 11.93 1.51
C TYR A 293 0.72 10.55 1.93
N THR A 294 1.84 10.51 2.65
CA THR A 294 2.48 9.26 3.04
C THR A 294 1.65 8.56 4.12
N SER A 295 1.49 7.25 4.02
CA SER A 295 0.80 6.48 5.06
C SER A 295 1.69 6.18 6.26
N GLU A 296 2.94 5.80 5.98
CA GLU A 296 3.86 5.16 6.92
C GLU A 296 5.02 6.08 7.28
N LYS A 297 5.53 5.91 8.50
CA LYS A 297 6.79 6.52 8.95
C LYS A 297 7.97 5.61 8.62
N VAL A 298 7.86 4.33 8.99
CA VAL A 298 8.85 3.28 8.71
C VAL A 298 8.18 2.23 7.85
N PHE A 299 8.84 1.76 6.79
CA PHE A 299 8.21 0.92 5.78
C PHE A 299 8.34 -0.57 6.11
N TYR A 300 7.22 -1.29 6.06
CA TYR A 300 7.19 -2.75 6.21
C TYR A 300 7.39 -3.45 4.86
N LEU A 301 8.62 -3.87 4.57
CA LEU A 301 9.08 -4.27 3.24
C LEU A 301 9.47 -5.74 3.16
N ARG A 302 9.47 -6.31 1.94
CA ARG A 302 10.08 -7.62 1.70
C ARG A 302 11.60 -7.51 1.77
N SER A 303 12.25 -8.44 2.47
CA SER A 303 13.71 -8.45 2.58
C SER A 303 14.40 -8.75 1.25
N ASN A 304 13.74 -9.46 0.32
CA ASN A 304 14.27 -9.76 -1.01
C ASN A 304 14.42 -8.54 -1.92
N ILE A 305 13.98 -7.35 -1.47
CA ILE A 305 14.21 -6.10 -2.19
C ILE A 305 15.70 -5.84 -2.46
N VAL A 306 16.61 -6.38 -1.63
CA VAL A 306 18.07 -6.30 -1.83
C VAL A 306 18.56 -6.84 -3.17
N GLU A 307 17.80 -7.74 -3.82
CA GLU A 307 18.16 -8.27 -5.13
C GLU A 307 18.10 -7.21 -6.24
N ASN A 308 17.19 -6.24 -6.12
CA ASN A 308 17.02 -5.17 -7.10
C ASN A 308 17.44 -3.80 -6.56
N PHE A 309 17.59 -3.68 -5.24
CA PHE A 309 17.91 -2.44 -4.55
C PHE A 309 18.98 -2.69 -3.47
N PRO A 310 20.21 -3.03 -3.90
CA PRO A 310 21.28 -3.46 -2.99
C PRO A 310 21.70 -2.38 -1.99
N LEU A 311 21.44 -1.11 -2.27
CA LEU A 311 21.76 0.00 -1.36
C LEU A 311 20.92 0.00 -0.07
N ALA A 312 19.80 -0.73 -0.04
CA ALA A 312 19.05 -0.96 1.20
C ALA A 312 19.68 -2.02 2.12
N ALA A 313 20.69 -2.76 1.67
CA ALA A 313 21.23 -3.90 2.42
C ALA A 313 21.82 -3.51 3.79
N CYS A 314 22.62 -2.44 3.85
CA CYS A 314 23.20 -1.94 5.12
C CYS A 314 22.07 -1.58 6.11
N GLU A 315 21.06 -0.81 5.67
CA GLU A 315 19.94 -0.41 6.53
C GLU A 315 18.99 -1.55 6.92
N LEU A 316 18.73 -2.50 6.02
CA LEU A 316 17.98 -3.71 6.37
C LEU A 316 18.68 -4.48 7.48
N LEU A 317 20.01 -4.61 7.43
CA LEU A 317 20.78 -5.29 8.48
C LEU A 317 20.92 -4.49 9.79
N HIS A 318 20.38 -3.27 9.84
CA HIS A 318 20.14 -2.50 11.07
C HIS A 318 18.65 -2.46 11.48
N SER A 319 17.79 -3.23 10.82
CA SER A 319 16.35 -3.28 11.09
C SER A 319 15.91 -4.52 11.86
N THR A 320 14.65 -4.50 12.31
CA THR A 320 13.96 -5.69 12.84
C THR A 320 13.34 -6.48 11.70
N PHE A 321 13.41 -7.81 11.79
CA PHE A 321 12.95 -8.75 10.78
C PHE A 321 11.79 -9.62 11.26
N GLU A 322 10.97 -10.04 10.31
CA GLU A 322 9.96 -11.06 10.48
C GLU A 322 10.21 -12.18 9.46
N ASN A 323 10.26 -13.43 9.94
CA ASN A 323 10.32 -14.64 9.12
C ASN A 323 11.54 -14.74 8.18
N VAL A 324 12.73 -14.28 8.58
CA VAL A 324 13.96 -14.58 7.81
C VAL A 324 14.46 -15.98 8.15
N PRO A 325 14.58 -16.91 7.18
CA PRO A 325 14.93 -18.31 7.44
C PRO A 325 16.45 -18.53 7.54
N ASP A 326 16.83 -19.78 7.82
CA ASP A 326 18.19 -20.31 7.69
C ASP A 326 18.34 -21.10 6.39
N LEU A 327 19.48 -20.93 5.73
CA LEU A 327 19.75 -21.59 4.45
C LEU A 327 20.21 -23.03 4.64
N THR A 328 19.69 -23.96 3.85
CA THR A 328 20.21 -25.34 3.83
C THR A 328 21.38 -25.47 2.85
N PRO A 329 22.21 -26.54 2.94
CA PRO A 329 23.25 -26.78 1.94
C PRO A 329 22.73 -26.84 0.49
N PRO A 330 21.57 -27.48 0.20
CA PRO A 330 20.95 -27.41 -1.14
C PRO A 330 20.75 -25.99 -1.68
N PHE A 331 20.28 -25.04 -0.85
CA PHE A 331 20.12 -23.66 -1.32
C PHE A 331 21.46 -22.99 -1.60
N ARG A 332 22.46 -23.18 -0.72
CA ARG A 332 23.80 -22.61 -0.94
C ARG A 332 24.42 -23.13 -2.24
N GLU A 333 24.22 -24.40 -2.56
CA GLU A 333 24.69 -24.99 -3.81
C GLU A 333 23.92 -24.45 -5.01
N GLN A 334 22.58 -24.49 -4.96
CA GLN A 334 21.72 -24.10 -6.07
C GLN A 334 21.75 -22.60 -6.37
N PHE A 335 21.87 -21.76 -5.35
CA PHE A 335 21.78 -20.30 -5.44
C PHE A 335 23.12 -19.60 -5.14
N ALA A 336 24.26 -20.32 -5.17
CA ALA A 336 25.60 -19.76 -4.95
C ALA A 336 25.87 -18.50 -5.79
N ARG A 337 25.48 -18.52 -7.07
CA ARG A 337 25.67 -17.38 -7.98
C ARG A 337 24.86 -16.16 -7.55
N LEU A 338 23.59 -16.36 -7.17
CA LEU A 338 22.72 -15.30 -6.69
C LEU A 338 23.32 -14.66 -5.43
N MET A 339 23.72 -15.47 -4.45
CA MET A 339 24.33 -14.99 -3.20
C MET A 339 25.58 -14.14 -3.46
N ARG A 340 26.49 -14.61 -4.33
CA ARG A 340 27.70 -13.86 -4.71
C ARG A 340 27.36 -12.54 -5.39
N THR A 341 26.49 -12.57 -6.39
CA THR A 341 26.12 -11.35 -7.15
C THR A 341 25.40 -10.33 -6.26
N SER A 342 24.49 -10.76 -5.40
CA SER A 342 23.83 -9.86 -4.44
C SER A 342 24.82 -9.30 -3.42
N ALA A 343 25.77 -10.09 -2.93
CA ALA A 343 26.81 -9.62 -2.02
C ALA A 343 27.79 -8.63 -2.69
N ASP A 344 28.16 -8.86 -3.95
CA ASP A 344 28.97 -7.90 -4.73
C ASP A 344 28.26 -6.56 -4.87
N ALA A 345 26.97 -6.60 -5.23
CA ALA A 345 26.15 -5.40 -5.37
C ALA A 345 25.96 -4.67 -4.04
N ALA A 346 25.71 -5.40 -2.94
CA ALA A 346 25.56 -4.83 -1.61
C ALA A 346 26.85 -4.18 -1.10
N LEU A 347 28.01 -4.81 -1.28
CA LEU A 347 29.32 -4.23 -0.91
C LEU A 347 29.65 -3.00 -1.74
N ALA A 348 29.36 -3.01 -3.05
CA ALA A 348 29.56 -1.85 -3.91
C ALA A 348 28.68 -0.67 -3.45
N ALA A 349 27.42 -0.95 -3.12
CA ALA A 349 26.49 0.07 -2.62
C ALA A 349 26.90 0.60 -1.23
N ASP A 350 27.34 -0.27 -0.32
CA ASP A 350 27.88 0.08 1.00
C ASP A 350 29.08 1.03 0.90
N ALA A 351 30.01 0.72 -0.02
CA ALA A 351 31.16 1.57 -0.30
C ALA A 351 30.76 2.93 -0.91
N GLN A 352 29.78 2.95 -1.82
CA GLN A 352 29.27 4.18 -2.43
C GLN A 352 28.53 5.08 -1.42
N ALA A 353 27.77 4.47 -0.51
CA ALA A 353 27.06 5.18 0.55
C ALA A 353 27.99 5.65 1.69
N GLY A 354 29.20 5.08 1.78
CA GLY A 354 30.13 5.34 2.88
C GLY A 354 29.70 4.73 4.21
N CYS A 355 28.82 3.71 4.19
CA CYS A 355 28.37 2.99 5.40
C CYS A 355 29.52 2.12 5.97
N GLY A 356 30.23 1.38 5.12
CA GLY A 356 31.41 0.56 5.50
C GLY A 356 31.08 -0.69 6.33
N PHE A 357 29.85 -0.82 6.81
CA PHE A 357 29.37 -1.89 7.68
C PHE A 357 29.49 -3.28 7.04
N LEU A 358 29.22 -3.38 5.74
CA LEU A 358 29.32 -4.67 5.04
C LEU A 358 30.77 -4.99 4.70
N ALA A 359 31.58 -3.97 4.38
CA ALA A 359 33.00 -4.15 4.08
C ALA A 359 33.82 -4.66 5.27
N GLU A 360 33.39 -4.39 6.51
CA GLU A 360 34.02 -4.90 7.74
C GLU A 360 33.70 -6.37 8.03
N GLN A 361 32.71 -6.96 7.34
CA GLN A 361 32.29 -8.34 7.58
C GLN A 361 33.02 -9.33 6.66
N PRO A 362 33.25 -10.58 7.11
CA PRO A 362 33.76 -11.62 6.24
C PRO A 362 32.85 -11.80 5.02
N ARG A 363 33.43 -11.89 3.83
CA ARG A 363 32.66 -12.04 2.57
C ARG A 363 31.60 -13.15 2.61
N ALA A 364 31.95 -14.31 3.18
CA ALA A 364 31.04 -15.44 3.32
C ALA A 364 29.81 -15.12 4.19
N MET A 365 29.97 -14.23 5.19
CA MET A 365 28.85 -13.77 6.04
C MET A 365 27.91 -12.84 5.26
N VAL A 366 28.45 -11.94 4.44
CA VAL A 366 27.64 -11.07 3.57
C VAL A 366 26.86 -11.90 2.55
N GLU A 367 27.50 -12.90 1.92
CA GLU A 367 26.82 -13.84 1.02
C GLU A 367 25.69 -14.60 1.74
N GLU A 368 25.94 -15.08 2.96
CA GLU A 368 24.94 -15.75 3.78
C GLU A 368 23.75 -14.84 4.10
N GLN A 369 24.02 -13.60 4.53
CA GLN A 369 22.98 -12.62 4.84
C GLN A 369 22.14 -12.33 3.60
N MET A 370 22.75 -12.06 2.44
CA MET A 370 22.03 -11.80 1.20
C MET A 370 21.18 -13.00 0.78
N GLY A 371 21.70 -14.22 0.93
CA GLY A 371 20.94 -15.45 0.70
C GLY A 371 19.73 -15.55 1.63
N ARG A 372 19.90 -15.29 2.93
CA ARG A 372 18.81 -15.34 3.92
C ARG A 372 17.72 -14.31 3.63
N LEU A 373 18.10 -13.09 3.26
CA LEU A 373 17.16 -12.02 2.91
C LEU A 373 16.35 -12.34 1.64
N ALA A 374 16.89 -13.14 0.72
CA ALA A 374 16.24 -13.52 -0.54
C ALA A 374 15.52 -14.89 -0.48
N ALA A 375 15.80 -15.74 0.50
CA ALA A 375 15.37 -17.14 0.50
C ALA A 375 13.85 -17.34 0.64
N PHE A 376 13.14 -16.44 1.32
CA PHE A 376 11.71 -16.54 1.55
C PHE A 376 10.99 -15.26 1.12
N ASP A 377 10.10 -15.38 0.14
CA ASP A 377 9.40 -14.25 -0.51
C ASP A 377 8.54 -13.40 0.44
N ASN A 378 8.19 -13.95 1.61
CA ASN A 378 7.42 -13.24 2.63
C ASN A 378 8.21 -12.96 3.91
N ALA A 379 9.54 -13.05 3.86
CA ALA A 379 10.41 -12.47 4.87
C ALA A 379 10.35 -10.95 4.78
N ARG A 380 10.28 -10.27 5.93
CA ARG A 380 9.95 -8.85 6.02
C ARG A 380 10.87 -8.11 6.97
N ALA A 381 10.96 -6.80 6.78
CA ALA A 381 11.81 -5.91 7.56
C ALA A 381 11.14 -4.54 7.76
N MET A 382 11.50 -3.86 8.85
CA MET A 382 11.12 -2.47 9.12
C MET A 382 12.19 -1.49 8.63
N LEU A 383 12.04 -0.97 7.42
CA LEU A 383 13.03 -0.11 6.77
C LEU A 383 12.72 1.37 6.95
N ARG A 384 13.64 2.11 7.56
CA ARG A 384 13.65 3.58 7.55
C ARG A 384 14.27 4.07 6.24
N ILE A 385 13.44 4.56 5.33
CA ILE A 385 13.88 4.89 3.97
C ILE A 385 14.77 6.14 3.93
N GLU A 386 14.65 7.03 4.90
CA GLU A 386 15.47 8.23 5.10
C GLU A 386 16.92 7.93 5.52
N ASN A 387 17.22 6.69 5.92
CA ASN A 387 18.60 6.25 6.10
C ASN A 387 19.19 5.67 4.80
N VAL A 388 18.31 5.31 3.86
CA VAL A 388 18.67 4.70 2.59
C VAL A 388 18.88 5.76 1.52
N PHE A 389 17.96 6.72 1.46
CA PHE A 389 18.08 7.95 0.69
C PHE A 389 18.27 9.12 1.65
N ALA A 390 19.03 10.14 1.25
CA ALA A 390 19.15 11.37 2.05
C ALA A 390 17.77 11.93 2.41
N ALA A 391 17.56 12.38 3.66
CA ALA A 391 16.25 12.82 4.17
C ALA A 391 15.53 13.86 3.29
N ALA A 392 16.27 14.78 2.65
CA ALA A 392 15.70 15.76 1.71
C ALA A 392 15.08 15.11 0.44
N ARG A 393 15.42 13.85 0.17
CA ARG A 393 14.90 13.02 -0.92
C ARG A 393 13.78 12.08 -0.44
N CYS A 394 13.25 12.27 0.75
CA CYS A 394 12.13 11.51 1.28
C CYS A 394 11.02 12.45 1.74
N TYR A 395 9.79 11.95 1.74
CA TYR A 395 8.69 12.56 2.48
C TYR A 395 8.69 11.99 3.89
N VAL A 396 8.89 12.86 4.89
CA VAL A 396 8.94 12.48 6.31
C VAL A 396 7.84 13.13 7.14
N ASN A 397 7.26 14.23 6.64
CA ASN A 397 6.09 14.86 7.23
C ASN A 397 4.83 14.21 6.62
N PRO A 398 3.96 13.56 7.42
CA PRO A 398 2.78 12.87 6.90
C PRO A 398 1.72 13.80 6.30
N LEU A 399 1.79 15.11 6.56
CA LEU A 399 0.92 16.13 5.95
C LEU A 399 1.60 16.93 4.84
N GLU A 400 2.83 16.57 4.43
CA GLU A 400 3.45 17.16 3.25
C GLU A 400 2.84 16.56 1.98
N PRO A 401 2.16 17.37 1.13
CA PRO A 401 1.49 16.85 -0.05
C PRO A 401 2.42 16.82 -1.26
N VAL A 402 2.27 15.79 -2.10
CA VAL A 402 2.76 15.82 -3.48
C VAL A 402 1.59 15.87 -4.46
N LYS A 403 1.60 16.82 -5.40
CA LYS A 403 0.56 16.89 -6.42
C LYS A 403 0.73 15.73 -7.40
N VAL A 404 -0.21 14.79 -7.41
CA VAL A 404 -0.22 13.66 -8.35
C VAL A 404 -0.59 14.19 -9.73
N ARG A 405 0.30 14.00 -10.70
CA ARG A 405 0.08 14.39 -12.10
C ARG A 405 -0.15 13.19 -13.00
N THR A 406 0.53 12.09 -12.69
CA THR A 406 0.56 10.91 -13.54
C THR A 406 0.21 9.67 -12.74
N VAL A 407 -0.67 8.82 -13.28
CA VAL A 407 -0.97 7.49 -12.73
C VAL A 407 -0.57 6.44 -13.76
N PHE A 408 0.22 5.47 -13.34
CA PHE A 408 0.53 4.28 -14.14
C PHE A 408 -0.23 3.07 -13.59
N LEU A 409 -1.08 2.48 -14.42
CA LEU A 409 -1.64 1.15 -14.19
C LEU A 409 -0.69 0.10 -14.79
N LEU A 410 0.09 -0.54 -13.92
CA LEU A 410 1.08 -1.54 -14.34
C LEU A 410 0.40 -2.86 -14.70
N LYS A 411 0.84 -3.48 -15.80
CA LYS A 411 0.66 -4.92 -16.04
C LYS A 411 1.96 -5.54 -16.50
N ARG A 412 1.96 -6.87 -16.56
CA ARG A 412 3.00 -7.65 -17.20
C ARG A 412 2.37 -8.76 -18.02
N ASN A 413 2.11 -8.47 -19.29
CA ASN A 413 1.51 -9.44 -20.22
C ASN A 413 2.39 -9.63 -21.45
N PHE A 414 3.11 -10.75 -21.48
CA PHE A 414 3.98 -11.12 -22.59
C PHE A 414 3.23 -11.50 -23.88
N GLY A 415 1.93 -11.78 -23.80
CA GLY A 415 1.08 -12.06 -24.96
C GLY A 415 0.65 -10.82 -25.75
N GLN A 416 0.95 -9.63 -25.26
CA GLN A 416 0.64 -8.36 -25.92
C GLN A 416 1.92 -7.60 -26.25
N ASP A 417 1.84 -6.71 -27.24
CA ASP A 417 2.97 -5.89 -27.69
C ASP A 417 2.84 -4.42 -27.30
N ASP A 418 1.70 -4.01 -26.74
CA ASP A 418 1.51 -2.66 -26.19
C ASP A 418 2.46 -2.46 -25.00
N VAL A 419 3.05 -1.27 -24.95
CA VAL A 419 4.03 -0.86 -23.93
C VAL A 419 3.47 0.30 -23.12
N LEU A 420 3.01 1.37 -23.77
CA LEU A 420 2.48 2.55 -23.11
C LEU A 420 1.23 3.03 -23.85
N GLU A 421 0.13 3.23 -23.13
CA GLU A 421 -1.13 3.73 -23.71
C GLU A 421 -1.75 4.78 -22.79
N SER A 422 -2.22 5.90 -23.35
CA SER A 422 -3.11 6.82 -22.62
C SER A 422 -4.45 6.15 -22.35
N LEU A 423 -4.96 6.25 -21.12
CA LEU A 423 -6.24 5.66 -20.74
C LEU A 423 -7.34 6.73 -20.71
N ASP A 424 -8.46 6.46 -21.39
CA ASP A 424 -9.71 7.15 -21.08
C ASP A 424 -10.34 6.62 -19.79
N GLN A 425 -11.43 7.26 -19.34
CA GLN A 425 -12.08 6.89 -18.07
C GLN A 425 -12.59 5.44 -18.08
N ALA A 426 -13.15 4.98 -19.21
CA ALA A 426 -13.72 3.64 -19.30
C ALA A 426 -12.63 2.58 -19.28
N GLN A 427 -11.52 2.80 -19.99
CA GLN A 427 -10.36 1.94 -19.98
C GLN A 427 -9.69 1.93 -18.59
N PHE A 428 -9.50 3.10 -17.97
CA PHE A 428 -8.91 3.24 -16.63
C PHE A 428 -9.68 2.44 -15.58
N LEU A 429 -11.00 2.63 -15.50
CA LEU A 429 -11.83 1.95 -14.52
C LEU A 429 -11.97 0.45 -14.82
N THR A 430 -12.06 0.05 -16.09
CA THR A 430 -12.04 -1.37 -16.47
C THR A 430 -10.75 -2.06 -16.02
N ARG A 431 -9.60 -1.41 -16.18
CA ARG A 431 -8.28 -1.95 -15.78
C ARG A 431 -8.12 -2.05 -14.26
N LEU A 432 -8.85 -1.24 -13.49
CA LEU A 432 -8.89 -1.35 -12.04
C LEU A 432 -9.77 -2.52 -11.57
N MET A 433 -10.87 -2.81 -12.29
CA MET A 433 -11.72 -3.99 -12.01
C MET A 433 -10.98 -5.30 -12.28
N ILE A 434 -10.17 -5.34 -13.34
CA ILE A 434 -9.47 -6.54 -13.80
C ILE A 434 -7.95 -6.33 -13.79
N GLY A 435 -7.32 -6.78 -12.70
CA GLY A 435 -5.87 -6.94 -12.59
C GLY A 435 -5.46 -8.37 -12.88
N LEU A 436 -4.42 -8.54 -13.71
CA LEU A 436 -3.77 -9.84 -13.92
C LEU A 436 -2.35 -9.77 -13.41
N THR A 437 -2.00 -10.74 -12.56
CA THR A 437 -0.60 -11.00 -12.21
C THR A 437 0.14 -11.59 -13.42
N PRO A 438 1.49 -11.65 -13.41
CA PRO A 438 2.25 -12.22 -14.50
C PRO A 438 1.93 -13.70 -14.80
N ASP A 439 1.50 -14.47 -13.81
CA ASP A 439 1.05 -15.86 -13.92
C ASP A 439 -0.43 -16.02 -14.30
N GLY A 440 -1.13 -14.90 -14.57
CA GLY A 440 -2.52 -14.90 -15.04
C GLY A 440 -3.55 -15.05 -13.92
N LYS A 441 -3.13 -14.99 -12.65
CA LYS A 441 -4.07 -14.93 -11.53
C LYS A 441 -4.80 -13.59 -11.54
N LYS A 442 -6.13 -13.67 -11.43
CA LYS A 442 -6.99 -12.49 -11.31
C LYS A 442 -6.87 -11.89 -9.91
N GLU A 443 -6.57 -10.59 -9.86
CA GLU A 443 -6.61 -9.75 -8.67
C GLU A 443 -7.43 -8.50 -8.98
N THR A 444 -8.17 -7.98 -8.02
CA THR A 444 -8.71 -6.62 -8.16
C THR A 444 -7.51 -5.68 -8.06
N ALA A 445 -7.18 -4.97 -9.15
CA ALA A 445 -5.86 -4.37 -9.34
C ALA A 445 -5.48 -3.31 -8.28
N TYR A 446 -6.48 -2.72 -7.64
CA TYR A 446 -6.31 -1.75 -6.57
C TYR A 446 -6.46 -2.34 -5.16
N ASN A 447 -6.87 -3.61 -4.99
CA ASN A 447 -7.29 -4.09 -3.67
C ASN A 447 -7.43 -5.63 -3.50
N ALA A 448 -6.38 -6.28 -2.99
CA ALA A 448 -6.49 -7.63 -2.38
C ALA A 448 -6.42 -7.61 -0.83
N TYR A 449 -6.42 -6.42 -0.21
CA TYR A 449 -5.92 -6.21 1.16
C TYR A 449 -6.85 -5.40 2.07
N ARG A 450 -7.89 -4.70 1.56
CA ARG A 450 -8.80 -3.90 2.40
C ARG A 450 -9.71 -4.78 3.25
N ALA A 451 -10.22 -4.22 4.33
CA ALA A 451 -11.20 -4.84 5.19
C ALA A 451 -12.62 -4.70 4.60
N VAL A 452 -12.88 -5.30 3.43
CA VAL A 452 -14.18 -5.28 2.72
C VAL A 452 -14.69 -6.71 2.47
N ASP A 453 -15.95 -6.87 2.06
CA ASP A 453 -16.44 -8.18 1.60
C ASP A 453 -15.88 -8.50 0.21
N ASP A 454 -14.64 -8.97 0.18
CA ASP A 454 -13.98 -9.30 -1.08
C ASP A 454 -14.72 -10.41 -1.86
N ALA A 455 -15.57 -11.23 -1.22
CA ALA A 455 -16.28 -12.32 -1.89
C ALA A 455 -17.48 -11.76 -2.66
N GLU A 456 -18.26 -10.86 -2.04
CA GLU A 456 -19.37 -10.16 -2.68
C GLU A 456 -18.90 -9.28 -3.85
N GLU A 457 -17.85 -8.48 -3.66
CA GLU A 457 -17.29 -7.64 -4.72
C GLU A 457 -16.79 -8.47 -5.91
N ARG A 458 -16.05 -9.56 -5.65
CA ARG A 458 -15.56 -10.45 -6.70
C ARG A 458 -16.71 -11.14 -7.45
N ALA A 459 -17.74 -11.59 -6.73
CA ALA A 459 -18.91 -12.20 -7.36
C ALA A 459 -19.61 -11.20 -8.29
N PHE A 460 -19.77 -9.95 -7.85
CA PHE A 460 -20.35 -8.88 -8.65
C PHE A 460 -19.53 -8.58 -9.91
N ILE A 461 -18.21 -8.39 -9.78
CA ILE A 461 -17.32 -8.12 -10.93
C ILE A 461 -17.32 -9.30 -11.92
N ASN A 462 -17.26 -10.54 -11.44
CA ASN A 462 -17.29 -11.73 -12.29
C ASN A 462 -18.60 -11.84 -13.08
N ALA A 463 -19.73 -11.50 -12.46
CA ALA A 463 -21.02 -11.49 -13.15
C ALA A 463 -21.05 -10.42 -14.25
N LEU A 464 -20.52 -9.22 -13.97
CA LEU A 464 -20.39 -8.14 -14.96
C LEU A 464 -19.46 -8.53 -16.12
N GLU A 465 -18.36 -9.24 -15.84
CA GLU A 465 -17.42 -9.71 -16.87
C GLU A 465 -18.10 -10.70 -17.81
N GLN A 466 -18.81 -11.71 -17.28
CA GLN A 466 -19.58 -12.67 -18.07
C GLN A 466 -20.66 -11.98 -18.92
N GLU A 467 -21.32 -10.97 -18.35
CA GLU A 467 -22.31 -10.18 -19.07
C GLU A 467 -21.66 -9.31 -20.17
N SER A 468 -20.50 -8.72 -19.89
CA SER A 468 -19.72 -7.92 -20.84
C SER A 468 -19.31 -8.76 -22.06
N GLU A 469 -18.80 -9.97 -21.83
CA GLU A 469 -18.40 -10.91 -22.87
C GLU A 469 -19.60 -11.38 -23.71
N SER A 470 -20.70 -11.77 -23.06
CA SER A 470 -21.88 -12.30 -23.75
C SER A 470 -22.62 -11.24 -24.58
N ARG A 471 -22.73 -10.01 -24.05
CA ARG A 471 -23.43 -8.90 -24.72
C ARG A 471 -22.53 -8.06 -25.61
N ARG A 472 -21.20 -8.24 -25.54
CA ARG A 472 -20.18 -7.39 -26.18
C ARG A 472 -20.34 -5.91 -25.83
N VAL A 473 -20.66 -5.63 -24.57
CA VAL A 473 -20.78 -4.27 -24.01
C VAL A 473 -19.57 -4.01 -23.12
N PRO A 474 -18.93 -2.82 -23.17
CA PRO A 474 -17.81 -2.51 -22.30
C PRO A 474 -18.16 -2.70 -20.82
N LEU A 475 -17.26 -3.34 -20.06
CA LEU A 475 -17.46 -3.68 -18.65
C LEU A 475 -17.88 -2.47 -17.81
N TYR A 476 -17.21 -1.33 -18.00
CA TYR A 476 -17.50 -0.13 -17.24
C TYR A 476 -18.90 0.46 -17.54
N ASP A 477 -19.44 0.27 -18.74
CA ASP A 477 -20.80 0.71 -19.06
C ASP A 477 -21.85 -0.14 -18.34
N LEU A 478 -21.62 -1.45 -18.22
CA LEU A 478 -22.46 -2.33 -17.41
C LEU A 478 -22.40 -1.97 -15.92
N TYR A 479 -21.19 -1.69 -15.41
CA TYR A 479 -21.00 -1.21 -14.05
C TYR A 479 -21.81 0.06 -13.79
N ARG A 480 -21.72 1.07 -14.66
CA ARG A 480 -22.48 2.32 -14.55
C ARG A 480 -23.99 2.14 -14.59
N ALA A 481 -24.47 1.15 -15.34
CA ALA A 481 -25.90 0.85 -15.45
C ALA A 481 -26.44 0.02 -14.27
N SER A 482 -25.56 -0.55 -13.45
CA SER A 482 -25.92 -1.41 -12.33
C SER A 482 -26.53 -0.62 -11.18
N ARG A 483 -27.56 -1.20 -10.53
CA ARG A 483 -28.25 -0.59 -9.38
C ARG A 483 -27.88 -1.16 -8.03
N ASN A 484 -27.27 -2.35 -8.01
CA ASN A 484 -26.96 -3.11 -6.80
C ASN A 484 -25.44 -3.30 -6.66
N ILE A 485 -24.68 -2.21 -6.80
CA ILE A 485 -23.23 -2.23 -6.64
C ILE A 485 -22.93 -2.37 -5.14
N PRO A 486 -22.06 -3.30 -4.71
CA PRO A 486 -21.60 -3.37 -3.32
C PRO A 486 -21.09 -2.00 -2.86
N GLU A 487 -21.46 -1.58 -1.66
CA GLU A 487 -21.23 -0.21 -1.16
C GLU A 487 -19.73 0.17 -1.20
N THR A 488 -18.87 -0.74 -0.75
CA THR A 488 -17.41 -0.56 -0.72
C THR A 488 -16.79 -0.50 -2.11
N LEU A 489 -17.35 -1.24 -3.07
CA LEU A 489 -16.95 -1.17 -4.48
C LEU A 489 -17.37 0.17 -5.09
N TYR A 490 -18.59 0.64 -4.78
CA TYR A 490 -19.09 1.92 -5.26
C TYR A 490 -18.25 3.09 -4.72
N GLU A 491 -17.94 3.10 -3.42
CA GLU A 491 -17.04 4.07 -2.78
C GLU A 491 -15.73 4.21 -3.56
N GLU A 492 -15.04 3.09 -3.76
CA GLU A 492 -13.73 3.13 -4.38
C GLU A 492 -13.78 3.59 -5.84
N PHE A 493 -14.71 3.07 -6.62
CA PHE A 493 -14.81 3.43 -8.04
C PHE A 493 -15.27 4.87 -8.25
N GLU A 494 -16.01 5.44 -7.29
CA GLU A 494 -16.28 6.87 -7.30
C GLU A 494 -14.99 7.67 -7.05
N LEU A 495 -14.16 7.29 -6.09
CA LEU A 495 -12.88 7.95 -5.82
C LEU A 495 -11.86 7.76 -6.95
N PHE A 496 -11.81 6.61 -7.62
CA PHE A 496 -10.99 6.41 -8.82
C PHE A 496 -11.47 7.24 -10.01
N ARG A 497 -12.79 7.42 -10.16
CA ARG A 497 -13.32 8.34 -11.18
C ARG A 497 -12.89 9.79 -10.90
N VAL A 498 -12.87 10.20 -9.63
CA VAL A 498 -12.35 11.51 -9.24
C VAL A 498 -10.85 11.61 -9.49
N LEU A 499 -10.07 10.55 -9.22
CA LEU A 499 -8.64 10.48 -9.56
C LEU A 499 -8.41 10.74 -11.04
N HIS A 500 -9.09 9.97 -11.90
CA HIS A 500 -8.97 10.09 -13.36
C HIS A 500 -9.27 11.52 -13.84
N SER A 501 -10.24 12.20 -13.22
CA SER A 501 -10.57 13.59 -13.56
C SER A 501 -9.47 14.61 -13.20
N ALA A 502 -8.51 14.22 -12.36
CA ALA A 502 -7.45 15.08 -11.83
C ALA A 502 -6.05 14.73 -12.36
N THR A 503 -5.87 13.59 -13.05
CA THR A 503 -4.56 13.06 -13.46
C THR A 503 -4.47 12.72 -14.95
N ARG A 504 -3.23 12.43 -15.39
CA ARG A 504 -2.94 11.76 -16.66
C ARG A 504 -2.69 10.29 -16.37
N ASP A 505 -3.50 9.43 -16.98
CA ASP A 505 -3.46 8.01 -16.65
C ASP A 505 -2.94 7.21 -17.83
N TYR A 506 -2.01 6.32 -17.54
CA TYR A 506 -1.36 5.49 -18.53
C TYR A 506 -1.43 4.03 -18.14
N HIS A 507 -1.60 3.22 -19.16
CA HIS A 507 -1.25 1.83 -19.15
C HIS A 507 0.27 1.70 -19.30
N LEU A 508 0.93 0.93 -18.44
CA LEU A 508 2.32 0.53 -18.69
C LEU A 508 2.49 -0.99 -18.60
N ASN A 509 2.96 -1.60 -19.69
CA ASN A 509 3.26 -3.03 -19.76
C ASN A 509 4.76 -3.26 -19.54
N THR A 510 5.14 -3.86 -18.42
CA THR A 510 6.54 -4.04 -18.02
C THR A 510 7.18 -5.26 -18.71
N ILE A 511 7.23 -5.24 -20.04
CA ILE A 511 7.62 -6.37 -20.91
C ILE A 511 8.80 -6.05 -21.82
N LEU A 512 9.59 -5.00 -21.53
CA LEU A 512 10.68 -4.58 -22.42
C LEU A 512 11.79 -5.63 -22.61
N THR A 513 11.79 -6.71 -21.82
CA THR A 513 12.60 -7.90 -22.10
C THR A 513 12.18 -8.64 -23.37
N LYS A 514 11.01 -8.33 -23.96
CA LYS A 514 10.59 -8.81 -25.29
C LYS A 514 11.27 -8.07 -26.43
N ASP A 515 11.80 -6.86 -26.19
CA ASP A 515 12.54 -6.14 -27.23
C ASP A 515 13.88 -6.85 -27.47
N PRO A 516 14.16 -7.40 -28.67
CA PRO A 516 15.42 -8.09 -28.96
C PRO A 516 16.64 -7.14 -28.89
N ARG A 517 16.44 -5.82 -28.86
CA ARG A 517 17.51 -4.83 -28.65
C ARG A 517 17.97 -4.79 -27.19
N ASN A 518 17.17 -5.28 -26.24
CA ASN A 518 17.57 -5.44 -24.85
C ASN A 518 18.19 -6.82 -24.65
N THR A 519 19.50 -6.86 -24.42
CA THR A 519 20.27 -8.11 -24.28
C THR A 519 20.28 -8.63 -22.85
N THR A 520 19.95 -7.78 -21.87
CA THR A 520 19.87 -8.14 -20.45
C THR A 520 18.59 -7.65 -19.79
N LYS A 521 18.21 -8.28 -18.67
CA LYS A 521 17.11 -7.82 -17.81
C LYS A 521 17.37 -6.40 -17.27
N ALA A 522 18.62 -6.08 -16.93
CA ALA A 522 19.00 -4.77 -16.41
C ALA A 522 18.78 -3.65 -17.44
N GLU A 523 19.10 -3.90 -18.72
CA GLU A 523 18.81 -2.95 -19.81
C GLU A 523 17.31 -2.71 -19.98
N ALA A 524 16.51 -3.77 -20.00
CA ALA A 524 15.06 -3.65 -20.10
C ALA A 524 14.43 -2.88 -18.92
N VAL A 525 14.95 -3.08 -17.70
CA VAL A 525 14.52 -2.32 -16.51
C VAL A 525 14.90 -0.85 -16.64
N ARG A 526 16.15 -0.55 -17.04
CA ARG A 526 16.62 0.83 -17.25
C ARG A 526 15.76 1.56 -18.27
N GLU A 527 15.43 0.93 -19.39
CA GLU A 527 14.57 1.54 -20.41
C GLU A 527 13.12 1.70 -19.95
N THR A 528 12.64 0.81 -19.08
CA THR A 528 11.33 0.99 -18.43
C THR A 528 11.34 2.23 -17.54
N MET A 529 12.43 2.48 -16.80
CA MET A 529 12.55 3.67 -15.96
C MET A 529 12.65 4.95 -16.79
N GLU A 530 13.41 4.92 -17.90
CA GLU A 530 13.49 6.05 -18.83
C GLU A 530 12.11 6.36 -19.44
N LEU A 531 11.36 5.33 -19.82
CA LEU A 531 10.01 5.48 -20.36
C LEU A 531 9.06 6.12 -19.34
N ILE A 532 9.11 5.69 -18.08
CA ILE A 532 8.35 6.29 -16.98
C ILE A 532 8.75 7.76 -16.79
N ALA A 533 10.05 8.03 -16.71
CA ALA A 533 10.60 9.37 -16.51
C ALA A 533 10.18 10.34 -17.61
N GLN A 534 10.34 9.95 -18.88
CA GLN A 534 9.97 10.77 -20.04
C GLN A 534 8.45 10.96 -20.14
N THR A 535 7.66 9.92 -19.88
CA THR A 535 6.20 10.04 -19.84
C THR A 535 5.75 11.01 -18.76
N ALA A 536 6.36 10.95 -17.55
CA ALA A 536 6.02 11.85 -16.46
C ALA A 536 6.43 13.31 -16.73
N ASP A 537 7.55 13.54 -17.42
CA ASP A 537 7.98 14.89 -17.79
C ASP A 537 7.13 15.49 -18.91
N ARG A 538 6.85 14.70 -19.96
CA ARG A 538 6.18 15.15 -21.19
C ARG A 538 4.64 15.11 -21.09
N GLU A 539 4.07 14.29 -20.20
CA GLU A 539 2.61 14.06 -20.05
C GLU A 539 1.89 13.89 -21.42
N PRO A 540 2.37 12.99 -22.31
CA PRO A 540 1.84 12.88 -23.66
C PRO A 540 0.35 12.51 -23.64
N ARG A 541 -0.42 13.07 -24.58
CA ARG A 541 -1.83 12.73 -24.78
C ARG A 541 -1.97 11.77 -25.93
N ASP A 542 -3.00 10.94 -25.86
CA ASP A 542 -3.38 9.99 -26.93
C ASP A 542 -2.21 9.12 -27.38
N VAL A 543 -1.32 8.77 -26.45
CA VAL A 543 -0.14 7.95 -26.74
C VAL A 543 -0.55 6.49 -26.84
N SER A 544 -0.02 5.79 -27.83
CA SER A 544 -0.14 4.34 -27.97
C SER A 544 1.16 3.83 -28.58
N LEU A 545 1.99 3.21 -27.75
CA LEU A 545 3.32 2.71 -28.10
C LEU A 545 3.37 1.21 -27.87
N THR A 546 4.17 0.55 -28.70
CA THR A 546 4.42 -0.88 -28.72
C THR A 546 5.91 -1.17 -28.54
N ILE A 547 6.28 -2.44 -28.48
CA ILE A 547 7.69 -2.88 -28.48
C ILE A 547 8.47 -2.31 -29.68
N GLN A 548 7.82 -2.01 -30.80
CA GLN A 548 8.50 -1.56 -32.01
C GLN A 548 8.95 -0.09 -31.93
N ASP A 549 8.16 0.77 -31.28
CA ASP A 549 8.26 2.24 -31.40
C ASP A 549 8.39 2.99 -30.07
N TYR A 550 8.29 2.35 -28.89
CA TYR A 550 8.43 3.04 -27.60
C TYR A 550 9.75 3.83 -27.45
N ARG A 551 10.81 3.38 -28.14
CA ARG A 551 12.11 4.05 -28.17
C ARG A 551 12.04 5.48 -28.71
N GLY A 552 11.05 5.81 -29.53
CA GLY A 552 10.83 7.19 -29.99
C GLY A 552 10.46 8.16 -28.87
N LEU A 553 9.91 7.68 -27.76
CA LEU A 553 9.58 8.52 -26.60
C LEU A 553 10.78 8.71 -25.65
N ILE A 554 11.71 7.76 -25.62
CA ILE A 554 12.90 7.79 -24.75
C ILE A 554 14.18 8.23 -25.46
N ALA A 555 14.10 8.50 -26.76
CA ALA A 555 15.08 9.30 -27.49
C ALA A 555 14.85 10.80 -27.22
#